data_AF-A0A1I4TAD0-F1
#
_entry.id   AF-A0A1I4TAD0-F1
#
_cell.length_a   1.000
_cell.length_b   1.000
_cell.length_c   1.000
_cell.angle_alpha   90.00
_cell.angle_beta   90.00
_cell.angle_gamma   90.00
#
_symmetry.space_group_name_H-M   'P 1'
#
loop_
_entity.id
_entity.type
_entity.pdbx_description
1 polymer ?
#
loop_
_entity_poly.entity_id
_entity_poly.type
_entity_poly.pdbx_seq_one_letter_code
_entity_poly.pdbx_strand_id
1 'polypeptide(L)'
;MKTVSQERAGFAYDKAAKAVKKVDARDFSSFVAGLPAMILQNGLGHTLCFLLAKAADQNNGKYKRDEKHYLAFEAVAGWLSERKMLRFDSSKPTDLINEICRKNSSELMAMQEEALRFLEWFKVMSKMFVEERENAEA
;
A
#
# COMPACT_ATOMS: atom_id res chain seq x y z
N MET A 1 18.76 -18.43 -0.46
CA MET A 1 18.50 -17.00 -0.77
C MET A 1 17.09 -16.91 -1.35
N LYS A 2 16.22 -16.03 -0.84
CA LYS A 2 14.89 -15.79 -1.43
C LYS A 2 15.03 -14.87 -2.64
N THR A 3 14.17 -15.01 -3.64
CA THR A 3 14.11 -14.07 -4.77
C THR A 3 13.31 -12.83 -4.39
N VAL A 4 13.50 -11.72 -5.08
CA VAL A 4 12.71 -10.50 -4.85
C VAL A 4 11.21 -10.76 -5.06
N SER A 5 10.84 -11.64 -5.99
CA SER A 5 9.45 -12.03 -6.18
C SER A 5 8.89 -12.80 -4.99
N GLN A 6 9.68 -13.68 -4.36
CA GLN A 6 9.27 -14.36 -3.13
C GLN A 6 9.13 -13.39 -1.95
N GLU A 7 9.99 -12.37 -1.87
CA GLU A 7 9.88 -11.31 -0.85
C GLU A 7 8.60 -10.48 -1.05
N ARG A 8 8.30 -10.06 -2.30
CA ARG A 8 7.05 -9.35 -2.63
C ARG A 8 5.84 -10.17 -2.23
N ALA A 9 5.80 -11.43 -2.63
CA ALA A 9 4.69 -12.33 -2.32
C ALA A 9 4.50 -12.47 -0.80
N GLY A 10 5.59 -12.70 -0.04
CA GLY A 10 5.52 -12.81 1.42
C GLY A 10 5.00 -11.52 2.07
N PHE A 11 5.54 -10.36 1.68
CA PHE A 11 5.12 -9.09 2.26
C PHE A 11 3.66 -8.75 1.90
N ALA A 12 3.26 -8.99 0.65
CA ALA A 12 1.89 -8.77 0.17
C ALA A 12 0.89 -9.65 0.93
N TYR A 13 1.22 -10.94 1.14
CA TYR A 13 0.39 -11.87 1.89
C TYR A 13 0.16 -11.36 3.31
N ASP A 14 1.24 -11.01 4.02
CA ASP A 14 1.17 -10.53 5.40
C ASP A 14 0.34 -9.24 5.53
N LYS A 15 0.52 -8.30 4.62
CA LYS A 15 -0.25 -7.04 4.62
C LYS A 15 -1.71 -7.28 4.30
N ALA A 16 -2.03 -8.13 3.32
CA ALA A 16 -3.39 -8.41 2.92
C ALA A 16 -4.15 -9.14 4.04
N ALA A 17 -3.54 -10.18 4.62
CA ALA A 17 -4.10 -10.94 5.74
C ALA A 17 -4.41 -10.05 6.97
N LYS A 18 -3.54 -9.08 7.26
CA LYS A 18 -3.75 -8.11 8.35
C LYS A 18 -4.86 -7.11 8.01
N ALA A 19 -4.91 -6.62 6.78
CA ALA A 19 -5.89 -5.61 6.37
C ALA A 19 -7.32 -6.15 6.43
N VAL A 20 -7.58 -7.34 5.89
CA VAL A 20 -8.93 -7.94 5.87
C VAL A 20 -9.49 -8.26 7.25
N LYS A 21 -8.66 -8.27 8.30
CA LYS A 21 -9.11 -8.42 9.70
C LYS A 21 -9.62 -7.11 10.31
N LYS A 22 -9.26 -5.97 9.72
CA LYS A 22 -9.52 -4.63 10.25
C LYS A 22 -10.61 -3.88 9.48
N VAL A 23 -10.74 -4.17 8.20
CA VAL A 23 -11.69 -3.52 7.29
C VAL A 23 -12.46 -4.54 6.49
N ASP A 24 -13.56 -4.12 5.87
CA ASP A 24 -14.32 -4.95 4.95
C ASP A 24 -13.42 -5.45 3.81
N ALA A 25 -13.36 -6.77 3.64
CA ALA A 25 -12.42 -7.40 2.72
C ALA A 25 -12.76 -7.10 1.25
N ARG A 26 -14.05 -7.07 0.90
CA ARG A 26 -14.51 -6.86 -0.48
C ARG A 26 -14.25 -5.43 -0.94
N ASP A 27 -14.59 -4.46 -0.09
CA ASP A 27 -14.30 -3.04 -0.32
C ASP A 27 -12.80 -2.77 -0.37
N PHE A 28 -12.02 -3.34 0.56
CA PHE A 28 -10.56 -3.22 0.55
C PHE A 28 -9.94 -3.80 -0.72
N SER A 29 -10.33 -5.01 -1.13
CA SER A 29 -9.79 -5.65 -2.33
C SER A 29 -10.15 -4.89 -3.60
N SER A 30 -11.40 -4.43 -3.70
CA SER A 30 -11.86 -3.60 -4.83
C SER A 30 -11.07 -2.30 -4.92
N PHE A 31 -10.79 -1.68 -3.77
CA PHE A 31 -9.98 -0.47 -3.68
C PHE A 31 -8.52 -0.70 -4.10
N VAL A 32 -7.86 -1.73 -3.55
CA VAL A 32 -6.46 -2.08 -3.87
C VAL A 32 -6.28 -2.37 -5.36
N ALA A 33 -7.25 -3.01 -6.01
CA ALA A 33 -7.21 -3.29 -7.44
C ALA A 33 -7.13 -2.02 -8.30
N GLY A 34 -7.59 -0.86 -7.81
CA GLY A 34 -7.51 0.43 -8.49
C GLY A 34 -6.17 1.17 -8.33
N LEU A 35 -5.33 0.79 -7.36
CA LEU A 35 -4.09 1.51 -7.05
C LEU A 35 -3.07 1.51 -8.20
N PRO A 36 -2.83 0.41 -8.94
CA PRO A 36 -1.92 0.44 -10.08
C PRO A 36 -2.31 1.50 -11.12
N ALA A 37 -3.60 1.60 -11.43
CA ALA A 37 -4.12 2.59 -12.38
C ALA A 37 -3.92 4.02 -11.84
N MET A 38 -4.17 4.24 -10.55
CA MET A 38 -3.97 5.54 -9.91
C MET A 38 -2.50 6.00 -9.97
N ILE A 39 -1.56 5.08 -9.76
CA ILE A 39 -0.11 5.34 -9.87
C ILE A 39 0.28 5.63 -11.31
N LEU A 40 -0.22 4.87 -12.28
CA LEU A 40 0.10 5.10 -13.69
C LEU A 40 -0.44 6.45 -14.20
N GLN A 41 -1.62 6.87 -13.74
CA GLN A 41 -2.25 8.12 -14.18
C GLN A 41 -1.69 9.35 -13.48
N ASN A 42 -1.46 9.27 -12.16
CA ASN A 42 -1.14 10.45 -11.36
C ASN A 42 0.26 10.41 -10.72
N GLY A 43 0.96 9.29 -10.85
CA GLY A 43 2.25 9.06 -10.22
C GLY A 43 2.15 8.52 -8.79
N LEU A 44 3.25 7.91 -8.35
CA LEU A 44 3.40 7.33 -7.01
C LEU A 44 3.20 8.37 -5.89
N GLY A 45 3.88 9.51 -5.98
CA GLY A 45 3.85 10.54 -4.93
C GLY A 45 2.44 11.07 -4.69
N HIS A 46 1.72 11.42 -5.77
CA HIS A 46 0.33 11.88 -5.67
C HIS A 46 -0.59 10.80 -5.07
N THR A 47 -0.42 9.55 -5.49
CA THR A 47 -1.20 8.42 -4.95
C THR A 47 -0.98 8.27 -3.44
N LEU A 48 0.26 8.33 -2.95
CA LEU A 48 0.55 8.26 -1.52
C LEU A 48 -0.03 9.44 -0.73
N CYS A 49 0.02 10.66 -1.29
CA CYS A 49 -0.64 11.83 -0.70
C CYS A 49 -2.16 11.66 -0.61
N PHE A 50 -2.79 11.17 -1.68
CA PHE A 50 -4.23 10.90 -1.72
C PHE A 50 -4.64 9.91 -0.62
N LEU A 51 -3.89 8.82 -0.47
CA LEU A 51 -4.17 7.81 0.54
C LEU A 51 -4.10 8.39 1.96
N LEU A 52 -3.06 9.18 2.25
CA LEU A 52 -2.93 9.86 3.55
C LEU A 52 -4.05 10.86 3.79
N ALA A 53 -4.41 11.66 2.78
CA ALA A 53 -5.48 12.64 2.90
C ALA A 53 -6.83 11.98 3.21
N LYS A 54 -7.11 10.81 2.62
CA LYS A 54 -8.34 10.04 2.91
C LYS A 54 -8.32 9.36 4.28
N ALA A 55 -7.14 8.96 4.74
CA ALA A 55 -6.95 8.38 6.06
C ALA A 55 -6.97 9.41 7.21
N ALA A 56 -6.83 10.71 6.91
CA ALA A 56 -6.78 11.76 7.93
C ALA A 56 -8.12 11.92 8.64
N ASP A 57 -8.08 11.97 9.97
CA ASP A 57 -9.20 12.35 10.82
C ASP A 57 -9.20 13.87 11.00
N GLN A 58 -10.23 14.51 10.43
CA GLN A 58 -10.38 15.97 10.44
C GLN A 58 -10.55 16.55 11.85
N ASN A 59 -10.94 15.73 12.83
CA ASN A 59 -11.26 16.23 14.18
C ASN A 59 -10.06 16.28 15.12
N ASN A 60 -9.01 15.46 14.89
CA ASN A 60 -7.89 15.32 15.82
C ASN A 60 -6.51 15.37 15.13
N GLY A 61 -6.46 15.56 13.80
CA GLY A 61 -5.22 15.66 13.04
C GLY A 61 -4.40 14.37 12.99
N LYS A 62 -4.99 13.22 13.37
CA LYS A 62 -4.34 11.90 13.31
C LYS A 62 -4.83 11.12 12.09
N TYR A 63 -4.08 10.09 11.70
CA TYR A 63 -4.52 9.17 10.66
C TYR A 63 -5.26 7.97 11.28
N LYS A 64 -6.41 7.61 10.71
CA LYS A 64 -7.17 6.42 11.07
C LYS A 64 -6.41 5.19 10.60
N ARG A 65 -5.76 4.48 11.52
CA ARG A 65 -4.87 3.35 11.21
C ARG A 65 -5.62 2.10 10.77
N ASP A 66 -6.88 1.96 11.16
CA ASP A 66 -7.77 0.86 10.78
C ASP A 66 -8.73 1.30 9.68
N GLU A 67 -8.20 2.02 8.70
CA GLU A 67 -8.94 2.54 7.56
C GLU A 67 -8.24 2.08 6.26
N LYS A 68 -9.02 1.73 5.23
CA LYS A 68 -8.50 1.08 4.02
C LYS A 68 -7.42 1.88 3.30
N HIS A 69 -7.55 3.20 3.22
CA HIS A 69 -6.57 4.06 2.57
C HIS A 69 -5.26 4.08 3.37
N TYR A 70 -5.33 4.11 4.70
CA TYR A 70 -4.12 4.02 5.52
C TYR A 70 -3.42 2.67 5.38
N LEU A 71 -4.18 1.57 5.42
CA LEU A 71 -3.62 0.22 5.29
C LEU A 71 -2.97 0.02 3.91
N ALA A 72 -3.58 0.54 2.84
CA ALA A 72 -2.99 0.55 1.51
C ALA A 72 -1.72 1.41 1.43
N PHE A 73 -1.75 2.61 2.02
CA PHE A 73 -0.56 3.47 2.11
C PHE A 73 0.58 2.78 2.85
N GLU A 74 0.30 2.20 4.02
CA GLU A 74 1.27 1.51 4.85
C GLU A 74 1.86 0.29 4.13
N ALA A 75 1.05 -0.43 3.34
CA ALA A 75 1.53 -1.55 2.54
C ALA A 75 2.53 -1.09 1.46
N VAL A 76 2.19 -0.06 0.67
CA VAL A 76 3.06 0.44 -0.39
C VAL A 76 4.32 1.10 0.18
N ALA A 77 4.16 2.03 1.13
CA ALA A 77 5.28 2.72 1.76
C ALA A 77 6.19 1.73 2.52
N GLY A 78 5.59 0.79 3.25
CA GLY A 78 6.32 -0.26 3.96
C GLY A 78 7.14 -1.13 3.02
N TRP A 79 6.59 -1.54 1.87
CA TRP A 79 7.34 -2.32 0.89
C TRP A 79 8.54 -1.54 0.32
N LEU A 80 8.32 -0.28 -0.09
CA LEU A 80 9.41 0.55 -0.61
C LEU A 80 10.49 0.83 0.45
N SER A 81 10.09 0.90 1.72
CA SER A 81 11.03 1.01 2.84
C SER A 81 11.83 -0.28 3.07
N GLU A 82 11.19 -1.45 2.97
CA GLU A 82 11.88 -2.75 3.03
C GLU A 82 12.93 -2.88 1.91
N ARG A 83 12.60 -2.35 0.73
CA ARG A 83 13.51 -2.27 -0.42
C ARG A 83 14.57 -1.16 -0.30
N LYS A 84 14.61 -0.43 0.83
CA LYS A 84 15.54 0.66 1.12
C LYS A 84 15.47 1.81 0.10
N MET A 85 14.33 1.99 -0.56
CA MET A 85 14.12 3.05 -1.55
C MET A 85 13.63 4.35 -0.92
N LEU A 86 12.96 4.23 0.23
CA LEU A 86 12.52 5.35 1.07
C LEU A 86 12.61 4.97 2.55
N ARG A 87 12.46 5.94 3.45
CA ARG A 87 12.30 5.69 4.88
C ARG A 87 10.84 5.82 5.27
N PHE A 88 10.30 4.77 5.88
CA PHE A 88 8.94 4.81 6.41
C PHE A 88 8.93 4.73 7.94
N ASP A 89 8.45 5.80 8.57
CA ASP A 89 8.10 5.84 9.99
C ASP A 89 6.57 5.99 10.09
N SER A 90 5.91 4.99 10.68
CA SER A 90 4.46 5.01 10.84
C SER A 90 4.00 6.15 11.77
N SER A 91 4.84 6.62 12.69
CA SER A 91 4.53 7.75 13.59
C SER A 91 4.49 9.09 12.85
N LYS A 92 5.24 9.22 11.75
CA LYS A 92 5.34 10.44 10.94
C LYS A 92 5.24 10.15 9.43
N PRO A 93 4.06 9.72 8.95
CA PRO A 93 3.93 9.29 7.56
C PRO A 93 4.14 10.41 6.53
N THR A 94 4.00 11.68 6.94
CA THR A 94 4.28 12.85 6.08
C THR A 94 5.76 13.02 5.75
N ASP A 95 6.66 12.51 6.58
CA ASP A 95 8.11 12.67 6.37
C ASP A 95 8.57 11.93 5.11
N LEU A 96 7.94 10.80 4.77
CA LEU A 96 8.24 10.09 3.52
C LEU A 96 7.81 10.88 2.29
N ILE A 97 6.72 11.66 2.37
CA ILE A 97 6.29 12.53 1.27
C ILE A 97 7.35 13.62 1.04
N ASN A 98 7.86 14.21 2.10
CA ASN A 98 8.98 15.16 2.03
C ASN A 98 10.25 14.51 1.43
N GLU A 99 10.51 13.24 1.73
CA GLU A 99 11.61 12.49 1.11
C GLU A 99 11.37 12.32 -0.39
N ILE A 100 10.19 11.88 -0.81
CA ILE A 100 9.82 11.72 -2.23
C ILE A 100 10.02 13.03 -3.00
N CYS A 101 9.62 14.18 -2.45
CA CYS A 101 9.81 15.48 -3.11
C CYS A 101 11.28 15.87 -3.35
N ARG A 102 12.23 15.23 -2.67
CA ARG A 102 13.68 15.49 -2.81
C ARG A 102 14.39 14.49 -3.72
N LYS A 103 13.71 13.41 -4.10
CA LYS A 103 14.25 12.37 -4.98
C LYS A 103 14.32 12.89 -6.41
N ASN A 104 15.32 12.41 -7.15
CA ASN A 104 15.42 12.73 -8.57
C ASN A 104 14.44 11.87 -9.40
N SER A 105 14.31 12.20 -10.69
CA SER A 105 13.38 11.52 -11.60
C SER A 105 13.66 10.02 -11.77
N SER A 106 14.93 9.61 -11.81
CA SER A 106 15.31 8.20 -11.94
C SER A 106 14.94 7.41 -10.69
N GLU A 107 15.17 7.98 -9.51
CA GLU A 107 14.76 7.37 -8.24
C GLU A 107 13.24 7.25 -8.14
N LEU A 108 12.48 8.28 -8.55
CA LEU A 108 11.02 8.24 -8.58
C LEU A 108 10.49 7.14 -9.51
N MET A 109 11.05 7.03 -10.72
CA MET A 109 10.65 6.00 -11.68
C MET A 109 10.94 4.61 -11.15
N ALA A 110 12.12 4.39 -10.55
CA ALA A 110 12.46 3.11 -9.93
C ALA A 110 11.48 2.74 -8.80
N MET A 111 11.16 3.69 -7.91
CA MET A 111 10.18 3.48 -6.84
C MET A 111 8.78 3.15 -7.40
N GLN A 112 8.37 3.85 -8.44
CA GLN A 112 7.07 3.64 -9.07
C GLN A 112 6.96 2.26 -9.71
N GLU A 113 7.97 1.83 -10.46
CA GLU A 113 8.03 0.48 -11.01
C GLU A 113 7.99 -0.60 -9.93
N GLU A 114 8.73 -0.41 -8.85
CA GLU A 114 8.77 -1.36 -7.74
C GLU A 114 7.43 -1.44 -7.01
N ALA A 115 6.76 -0.31 -6.79
CA ALA A 115 5.43 -0.26 -6.21
C ALA A 115 4.41 -1.00 -7.08
N LEU A 116 4.45 -0.82 -8.40
CA LEU A 116 3.56 -1.53 -9.33
C LEU A 116 3.78 -3.04 -9.29
N ARG A 117 5.04 -3.50 -9.32
CA ARG A 117 5.38 -4.94 -9.20
C ARG A 117 4.90 -5.56 -7.88
N PHE A 118 4.95 -4.79 -6.79
CA PHE A 118 4.38 -5.20 -5.51
C PHE A 118 2.86 -5.28 -5.54
N LEU A 119 2.19 -4.27 -6.10
CA LEU A 119 0.74 -4.20 -6.16
C LEU A 119 0.12 -5.35 -6.98
N GLU A 120 0.84 -5.91 -7.96
CA GLU A 120 0.41 -7.11 -8.67
C GLU A 120 0.21 -8.31 -7.73
N TRP A 121 1.07 -8.50 -6.74
CA TRP A 121 0.90 -9.53 -5.71
C TRP A 121 -0.20 -9.13 -4.72
N PHE A 122 -0.17 -7.88 -4.28
CA PHE A 122 -1.08 -7.38 -3.24
C PHE A 122 -2.55 -7.45 -3.66
N LYS A 123 -2.87 -7.08 -4.91
CA LYS A 123 -4.25 -7.15 -5.44
C LYS A 123 -4.78 -8.58 -5.57
N VAL A 124 -3.92 -9.52 -5.96
CA VAL A 124 -4.32 -10.93 -6.13
C VAL A 124 -4.56 -11.56 -4.76
N MET A 125 -3.68 -11.26 -3.80
CA MET A 125 -3.79 -11.78 -2.44
C MET A 125 -4.96 -11.16 -1.67
N SER A 126 -5.24 -9.86 -1.86
CA SER A 126 -6.45 -9.27 -1.28
C SER A 126 -7.71 -9.95 -1.79
N LYS A 127 -7.77 -10.27 -3.10
CA LYS A 127 -8.88 -11.00 -3.69
C LYS A 127 -8.99 -12.43 -3.14
N MET A 128 -7.87 -13.15 -3.05
CA MET A 128 -7.83 -14.51 -2.48
C MET A 128 -8.47 -14.56 -1.09
N PHE A 129 -8.18 -13.59 -0.20
CA PHE A 129 -8.78 -13.53 1.13
C PHE A 129 -10.28 -13.18 1.14
N VAL A 130 -10.80 -12.53 0.09
CA VAL A 130 -12.25 -12.33 -0.08
C VAL A 130 -12.92 -13.67 -0.38
N GLU A 131 -12.42 -14.40 -1.38
CA GLU A 131 -12.97 -15.70 -1.79
C GLU A 131 -12.87 -16.74 -0.65
N GLU A 132 -11.78 -16.74 0.12
CA GLU A 132 -11.60 -17.63 1.27
C GLU A 132 -12.68 -17.41 2.35
N ARG A 133 -13.07 -16.16 2.58
CA ARG A 133 -14.12 -15.81 3.56
C ARG A 133 -15.52 -16.15 3.06
N GLU A 134 -15.81 -15.85 1.80
CA GLU A 134 -17.10 -16.20 1.20
C GLU A 134 -17.32 -17.73 1.23
N ASN A 135 -16.28 -18.53 0.99
CA ASN A 135 -16.35 -19.99 1.09
C ASN A 135 -16.46 -20.51 2.54
N ALA A 136 -15.98 -19.77 3.54
CA ALA A 136 -16.08 -20.17 4.94
C ALA A 136 -17.46 -19.85 5.56
N GLU A 137 -18.22 -18.95 4.94
CA GLU A 137 -19.57 -18.53 5.36
C GLU A 137 -20.69 -19.31 4.64
N ALA A 138 -20.35 -20.08 3.60
CA ALA A 138 -21.25 -20.94 2.81
C ALA A 138 -21.37 -22.36 3.39
#